data_AF-A0A9Q0VSG4-F1
#
_entry.id   AF-A0A9Q0VSG4-F1
#
_cell.length_a   1.000
_cell.length_b   1.000
_cell.length_c   1.000
_cell.angle_alpha   90.00
_cell.angle_beta   90.00
_cell.angle_gamma   90.00
#
_symmetry.space_group_name_H-M   'P 1'
#
loop_
_entity.id
_entity.type
_entity.pdbx_description
1 polymer ?
#
loop_
_entity_poly.entity_id
_entity_poly.type
_entity_poly.pdbx_seq_one_letter_code
_entity_poly.pdbx_strand_id
1 'polypeptide(L)'
;MVKGDITNIGVLECFKYGDHEVLQYLLSNLNWWVEEYQIDGFQFHSLSSMMYTHNGFASFTGNLDDYCNQYVDKDAFLYLVLANELLHTLHPDIITIAEDATFYPGLCEPTSQGGLGFDYYVNLSAPEMWTSFIKNIPDHEWSMSKIVSALMGNRQYADKMLIYAENHNQSISGGESFAEILFGEINEHTPGSTESLLRGCSLHKMIRMITFTIGGRAYLNFMGNEFGHPKRVEFPMPSNNNSYSLAHRCWYLLSNEVHHNLFSFDKDLMNLDENNRLLSRGLPHIHHVNDTTMVISYIRGPLLFVFNFHPAEAYERYSVGVEEAGEYQIILNTDEKKYGGRGLVDAQQHLQRTVSRKVDGLQNCLEVPLPSRTAQVYKLTRILRI
;
A
#
# COMPACT_ATOMS: atom_id res chain seq x y z
N MET A 1 16.04 18.66 -30.47
CA MET A 1 16.28 18.20 -29.09
C MET A 1 15.08 18.31 -28.15
N VAL A 2 14.14 19.28 -28.24
CA VAL A 2 12.97 19.29 -27.31
C VAL A 2 11.63 19.76 -27.94
N LYS A 3 10.49 19.27 -27.42
CA LYS A 3 9.10 19.70 -27.67
C LYS A 3 8.43 20.16 -26.35
N GLY A 4 8.29 21.47 -26.15
CA GLY A 4 7.36 22.10 -25.18
C GLY A 4 7.84 22.24 -23.72
N ASP A 5 7.42 23.34 -23.08
CA ASP A 5 7.67 23.72 -21.68
C ASP A 5 6.67 23.06 -20.70
N ILE A 6 7.15 22.45 -19.62
CA ILE A 6 6.34 22.10 -18.44
C ILE A 6 6.64 23.12 -17.34
N THR A 7 6.01 24.29 -17.42
CA THR A 7 6.28 25.45 -16.54
C THR A 7 5.97 25.24 -15.05
N ASN A 8 5.25 24.18 -14.66
CA ASN A 8 4.82 23.97 -13.27
C ASN A 8 5.74 23.07 -12.40
N ILE A 9 6.75 22.40 -12.97
CA ILE A 9 7.61 21.44 -12.22
C ILE A 9 9.11 21.81 -12.32
N GLY A 10 9.44 22.98 -12.87
CA GLY A 10 10.85 23.41 -13.03
C GLY A 10 11.65 22.58 -14.04
N VAL A 11 11.00 21.69 -14.79
CA VAL A 11 11.58 20.99 -15.94
C VAL A 11 11.45 21.92 -17.13
N LEU A 12 12.58 22.32 -17.70
CA LEU A 12 12.59 23.20 -18.86
C LEU A 12 11.88 22.54 -20.06
N GLU A 13 12.01 21.23 -20.28
CA GLU A 13 11.83 20.72 -21.64
C GLU A 13 11.69 19.16 -21.69
N CYS A 14 10.69 18.59 -22.39
CA CYS A 14 10.47 17.12 -22.54
C CYS A 14 11.40 16.45 -23.58
N PHE A 15 11.89 15.22 -23.30
CA PHE A 15 12.71 14.47 -24.26
C PHE A 15 11.99 14.22 -25.60
N LYS A 16 12.73 14.37 -26.71
CA LYS A 16 12.27 13.92 -28.04
C LYS A 16 12.56 12.43 -28.22
N TYR A 17 11.64 11.58 -27.78
CA TYR A 17 11.81 10.12 -27.85
C TYR A 17 11.95 9.58 -29.29
N GLY A 18 11.53 10.34 -30.32
CA GLY A 18 11.72 9.95 -31.72
C GLY A 18 13.14 10.20 -32.27
N ASP A 19 13.95 11.01 -31.59
CA ASP A 19 15.33 11.30 -32.02
C ASP A 19 16.24 10.10 -31.68
N HIS A 20 16.94 9.53 -32.67
CA HIS A 20 17.75 8.31 -32.51
C HIS A 20 18.82 8.42 -31.42
N GLU A 21 19.51 9.56 -31.34
CA GLU A 21 20.53 9.83 -30.32
C GLU A 21 19.93 9.87 -28.91
N VAL A 22 18.68 10.34 -28.78
CA VAL A 22 17.96 10.36 -27.48
C VAL A 22 17.59 8.93 -27.07
N LEU A 23 17.08 8.11 -28.00
CA LEU A 23 16.82 6.69 -27.74
C LEU A 23 18.09 5.97 -27.33
N GLN A 24 19.19 6.14 -28.08
CA GLN A 24 20.48 5.53 -27.75
C GLN A 24 20.94 5.95 -26.36
N TYR A 25 20.87 7.24 -26.02
CA TYR A 25 21.24 7.75 -24.71
C TYR A 25 20.41 7.11 -23.59
N LEU A 26 19.08 7.14 -23.69
CA LEU A 26 18.19 6.65 -22.65
C LEU A 26 18.30 5.12 -22.45
N LEU A 27 18.31 4.36 -23.55
CA LEU A 27 18.46 2.90 -23.50
C LEU A 27 19.84 2.48 -22.98
N SER A 28 20.92 3.18 -23.41
CA SER A 28 22.26 2.91 -22.88
C SER A 28 22.36 3.27 -21.40
N ASN A 29 21.71 4.35 -20.96
CA ASN A 29 21.67 4.73 -19.55
C ASN A 29 20.98 3.66 -18.70
N LEU A 30 19.86 3.08 -19.17
CA LEU A 30 19.20 1.97 -18.48
C LEU A 30 20.16 0.79 -18.32
N ASN A 31 20.81 0.33 -19.39
CA ASN A 31 21.76 -0.79 -19.28
C ASN A 31 23.00 -0.44 -18.43
N TRP A 32 23.49 0.80 -18.51
CA TRP A 32 24.64 1.28 -17.73
C TRP A 32 24.43 1.13 -16.22
N TRP A 33 23.23 1.49 -15.72
CA TRP A 33 22.93 1.32 -14.29
C TRP A 33 22.96 -0.15 -13.87
N VAL A 34 22.49 -1.06 -14.72
CA VAL A 34 22.53 -2.50 -14.43
C VAL A 34 23.96 -3.04 -14.49
N GLU A 35 24.71 -2.76 -15.55
CA GLU A 35 26.06 -3.29 -15.73
C GLU A 35 27.06 -2.75 -14.70
N GLU A 36 27.01 -1.46 -14.38
CA GLU A 36 28.04 -0.83 -13.55
C GLU A 36 27.69 -0.78 -12.08
N TYR A 37 26.40 -0.63 -11.76
CA TYR A 37 25.92 -0.52 -10.39
C TYR A 37 25.16 -1.77 -9.93
N GLN A 38 24.93 -2.74 -10.82
CA GLN A 38 24.35 -4.04 -10.49
C GLN A 38 22.99 -3.89 -9.78
N ILE A 39 22.17 -2.94 -10.24
CA ILE A 39 20.81 -2.76 -9.73
C ILE A 39 19.87 -3.80 -10.34
N ASP A 40 18.92 -4.28 -9.55
CA ASP A 40 18.00 -5.35 -9.96
C ASP A 40 16.70 -4.85 -10.62
N GLY A 41 16.59 -3.54 -10.88
CA GLY A 41 15.36 -3.00 -11.43
C GLY A 41 15.23 -1.49 -11.45
N PHE A 42 14.09 -1.05 -11.98
CA PHE A 42 13.76 0.36 -12.16
C PHE A 42 12.30 0.64 -11.80
N GLN A 43 12.05 1.78 -11.17
CA GLN A 43 10.72 2.38 -11.10
C GLN A 43 10.66 3.58 -12.03
N PHE A 44 9.80 3.51 -13.05
CA PHE A 44 9.58 4.58 -14.02
C PHE A 44 8.48 5.50 -13.48
N HIS A 45 8.89 6.70 -13.06
CA HIS A 45 7.99 7.70 -12.47
C HIS A 45 7.30 8.56 -13.52
N SER A 46 6.07 8.98 -13.21
CA SER A 46 5.30 9.95 -14.01
C SER A 46 5.10 9.52 -15.46
N LEU A 47 4.79 8.24 -15.71
CA LEU A 47 4.57 7.73 -17.07
C LEU A 47 3.47 8.49 -17.82
N SER A 48 2.45 8.97 -17.12
CA SER A 48 1.39 9.82 -17.68
C SER A 48 1.92 11.11 -18.33
N SER A 49 3.02 11.67 -17.82
CA SER A 49 3.68 12.85 -18.40
C SER A 49 4.51 12.53 -19.63
N MET A 50 4.98 11.29 -19.75
CA MET A 50 5.65 10.81 -20.95
C MET A 50 4.64 10.46 -22.05
N MET A 51 3.57 9.76 -21.68
CA MET A 51 2.62 9.14 -22.60
C MET A 51 1.63 10.13 -23.25
N TYR A 52 1.33 11.24 -22.58
CA TYR A 52 0.28 12.17 -23.03
C TYR A 52 0.77 13.62 -23.06
N THR A 53 0.45 14.35 -24.13
CA THR A 53 0.84 15.77 -24.28
C THR A 53 0.18 16.71 -23.26
N HIS A 54 -0.91 16.28 -22.63
CA HIS A 54 -1.56 16.99 -21.51
C HIS A 54 -1.06 16.49 -20.15
N ASN A 55 0.05 15.73 -20.13
CA ASN A 55 0.73 15.23 -18.94
C ASN A 55 -0.15 14.45 -17.95
N GLY A 56 -1.16 13.73 -18.44
CA GLY A 56 -2.12 13.03 -17.57
C GLY A 56 -3.14 13.91 -16.83
N PHE A 57 -3.18 15.23 -17.06
CA PHE A 57 -4.18 16.12 -16.41
C PHE A 57 -5.61 16.02 -16.99
N ALA A 58 -5.79 15.26 -18.07
CA ALA A 58 -7.13 14.93 -18.57
C ALA A 58 -7.84 13.94 -17.63
N SER A 59 -9.16 13.83 -17.76
CA SER A 59 -9.93 12.83 -17.02
C SER A 59 -9.83 11.48 -17.72
N PHE A 60 -9.57 10.42 -16.95
CA PHE A 60 -9.55 9.03 -17.42
C PHE A 60 -10.68 8.26 -16.74
N THR A 61 -11.59 7.72 -17.54
CA THR A 61 -12.77 6.98 -17.08
C THR A 61 -12.60 5.47 -17.20
N GLY A 62 -11.51 5.02 -17.82
CA GLY A 62 -11.26 3.62 -18.17
C GLY A 62 -11.75 3.23 -19.58
N ASN A 63 -12.35 4.17 -20.32
CA ASN A 63 -12.71 3.95 -21.72
C ASN A 63 -11.48 3.99 -22.62
N LEU A 64 -11.42 3.10 -23.62
CA LEU A 64 -10.24 2.99 -24.49
C LEU A 64 -9.93 4.30 -25.25
N ASP A 65 -10.97 5.07 -25.60
CA ASP A 65 -10.83 6.37 -26.28
C ASP A 65 -10.07 7.41 -25.43
N ASP A 66 -10.07 7.26 -24.10
CA ASP A 66 -9.29 8.12 -23.19
C ASP A 66 -7.78 7.87 -23.35
N TYR A 67 -7.41 6.65 -23.74
CA TYR A 67 -6.01 6.22 -23.90
C TYR A 67 -5.53 6.23 -25.35
N CYS A 68 -6.44 6.15 -26.32
CA CYS A 68 -6.14 6.07 -27.75
C CYS A 68 -6.65 7.29 -28.52
N ASN A 69 -6.10 8.46 -28.23
CA ASN A 69 -6.50 9.73 -28.85
C ASN A 69 -5.31 10.51 -29.44
N GLN A 70 -5.59 11.71 -29.96
CA GLN A 70 -4.59 12.57 -30.62
C GLN A 70 -3.52 13.15 -29.67
N TYR A 71 -3.71 13.05 -28.36
CA TYR A 71 -2.79 13.57 -27.35
C TYR A 71 -1.76 12.51 -26.91
N VAL A 72 -1.81 11.31 -27.47
CA VAL A 72 -0.82 10.25 -27.21
C VAL A 72 0.51 10.60 -27.87
N ASP A 73 1.59 10.59 -27.07
CA ASP A 73 2.96 10.65 -27.58
C ASP A 73 3.43 9.25 -27.98
N LYS A 74 3.30 8.94 -29.27
CA LYS A 74 3.65 7.62 -29.83
C LYS A 74 5.14 7.30 -29.69
N ASP A 75 5.99 8.31 -29.71
CA ASP A 75 7.43 8.11 -29.61
C ASP A 75 7.80 7.71 -28.18
N ALA A 76 7.15 8.33 -27.19
CA ALA A 76 7.31 7.94 -25.78
C ALA A 76 6.84 6.50 -25.53
N PHE A 77 5.68 6.11 -26.07
CA PHE A 77 5.18 4.73 -26.01
C PHE A 77 6.19 3.73 -26.60
N LEU A 78 6.73 4.04 -27.78
CA LEU A 78 7.72 3.19 -28.43
C LEU A 78 9.01 3.07 -27.61
N TYR A 79 9.48 4.17 -27.02
CA TYR A 79 10.63 4.14 -26.10
C TYR A 79 10.38 3.20 -24.91
N LEU A 80 9.21 3.26 -24.28
CA LEU A 80 8.88 2.41 -23.13
C LEU A 80 8.84 0.92 -23.49
N VAL A 81 8.28 0.58 -24.66
CA VAL A 81 8.31 -0.79 -25.19
C VAL A 81 9.75 -1.25 -25.42
N LEU A 82 10.56 -0.45 -26.12
CA LEU A 82 11.96 -0.76 -26.39
C LEU A 82 12.79 -0.89 -25.10
N ALA A 83 12.53 -0.05 -24.11
CA ALA A 83 13.21 -0.08 -22.81
C ALA A 83 12.94 -1.41 -22.09
N ASN A 84 11.67 -1.82 -21.99
CA ASN A 84 11.32 -3.08 -21.34
C ASN A 84 11.80 -4.29 -22.15
N GLU A 85 11.71 -4.29 -23.48
CA GLU A 85 12.25 -5.39 -24.30
C GLU A 85 13.76 -5.53 -24.13
N LEU A 86 14.50 -4.41 -24.16
CA LEU A 86 15.94 -4.41 -23.98
C LEU A 86 16.32 -4.95 -22.59
N LEU A 87 15.72 -4.40 -21.53
CA LEU A 87 16.03 -4.76 -20.15
C LEU A 87 15.78 -6.25 -19.89
N HIS A 88 14.61 -6.77 -20.24
CA HIS A 88 14.29 -8.18 -20.00
C HIS A 88 15.02 -9.15 -20.94
N THR A 89 15.48 -8.68 -22.11
CA THR A 89 16.31 -9.50 -23.01
C THR A 89 17.73 -9.65 -22.47
N LEU A 90 18.32 -8.56 -21.98
CA LEU A 90 19.69 -8.56 -21.46
C LEU A 90 19.75 -9.11 -20.03
N HIS A 91 18.73 -8.82 -19.22
CA HIS A 91 18.66 -9.12 -17.79
C HIS A 91 17.31 -9.76 -17.46
N PRO A 92 17.13 -11.08 -17.66
CA PRO A 92 15.81 -11.72 -17.55
C PRO A 92 15.14 -11.64 -16.17
N ASP A 93 15.91 -11.42 -15.10
CA ASP A 93 15.42 -11.32 -13.72
C ASP A 93 15.20 -9.87 -13.26
N ILE A 94 15.43 -8.88 -14.13
CA ILE A 94 15.24 -7.47 -13.81
C ILE A 94 13.76 -7.15 -13.58
N ILE A 95 13.48 -6.25 -12.63
CA ILE A 95 12.11 -5.82 -12.34
C ILE A 95 11.90 -4.38 -12.82
N THR A 96 10.87 -4.14 -13.62
CA THR A 96 10.44 -2.79 -13.99
C THR A 96 9.05 -2.46 -13.45
N ILE A 97 8.93 -1.28 -12.84
CA ILE A 97 7.72 -0.83 -12.12
C ILE A 97 7.22 0.46 -12.76
N ALA A 98 5.94 0.47 -13.14
CA ALA A 98 5.26 1.62 -13.73
C ALA A 98 4.53 2.47 -12.68
N GLU A 99 4.90 3.73 -12.53
CA GLU A 99 4.07 4.71 -11.83
C GLU A 99 3.32 5.60 -12.84
N ASP A 100 2.06 5.26 -13.05
CA ASP A 100 1.15 5.95 -13.99
C ASP A 100 -0.16 6.33 -13.29
N ALA A 101 -0.47 7.62 -13.27
CA ALA A 101 -1.72 8.13 -12.68
C ALA A 101 -2.97 7.87 -13.53
N THR A 102 -2.81 7.48 -14.81
CA THR A 102 -3.93 7.24 -15.72
C THR A 102 -4.43 5.80 -15.68
N PHE A 103 -3.66 4.90 -15.06
CA PHE A 103 -3.86 3.45 -15.04
C PHE A 103 -4.04 2.88 -16.45
N TYR A 104 -3.13 3.20 -17.37
CA TYR A 104 -3.16 2.66 -18.74
C TYR A 104 -3.29 1.12 -18.72
N PRO A 105 -4.29 0.51 -19.37
CA PRO A 105 -4.56 -0.93 -19.23
C PRO A 105 -3.41 -1.83 -19.68
N GLY A 106 -2.58 -1.37 -20.63
CA GLY A 106 -1.47 -2.12 -21.18
C GLY A 106 -0.15 -1.97 -20.43
N LEU A 107 -0.09 -1.31 -19.27
CA LEU A 107 1.17 -1.06 -18.54
C LEU A 107 1.98 -2.35 -18.35
N CYS A 108 1.34 -3.37 -17.81
CA CYS A 108 2.02 -4.61 -17.44
C CYS A 108 1.73 -5.77 -18.38
N GLU A 109 1.16 -5.50 -19.56
CA GLU A 109 0.94 -6.53 -20.57
C GLU A 109 2.20 -6.74 -21.41
N PRO A 110 2.47 -7.98 -21.90
CA PRO A 110 3.65 -8.26 -22.70
C PRO A 110 3.70 -7.39 -23.96
N THR A 111 4.90 -6.95 -24.35
CA THR A 111 5.10 -6.15 -25.57
C THR A 111 4.65 -6.88 -26.83
N SER A 112 4.83 -8.21 -26.86
CA SER A 112 4.30 -9.10 -27.92
C SER A 112 2.78 -9.08 -28.09
N GLN A 113 2.03 -8.61 -27.09
CA GLN A 113 0.57 -8.45 -27.12
C GLN A 113 0.13 -6.98 -27.24
N GLY A 114 1.08 -6.06 -27.45
CA GLY A 114 0.82 -4.63 -27.55
C GLY A 114 0.78 -3.89 -26.21
N GLY A 115 1.25 -4.51 -25.12
CA GLY A 115 1.49 -3.83 -23.84
C GLY A 115 2.84 -3.13 -23.77
N LEU A 116 3.14 -2.50 -22.63
CA LEU A 116 4.41 -1.81 -22.38
C LEU A 116 5.49 -2.71 -21.76
N GLY A 117 5.12 -3.88 -21.24
CA GLY A 117 6.06 -4.86 -20.71
C GLY A 117 6.61 -4.59 -19.31
N PHE A 118 5.93 -3.78 -18.49
CA PHE A 118 6.30 -3.62 -17.07
C PHE A 118 5.88 -4.84 -16.22
N ASP A 119 6.63 -5.16 -15.18
CA ASP A 119 6.26 -6.26 -14.26
C ASP A 119 5.17 -5.85 -13.28
N TYR A 120 5.29 -4.64 -12.75
CA TYR A 120 4.36 -4.09 -11.77
C TYR A 120 3.89 -2.69 -12.13
N TYR A 121 2.71 -2.31 -11.65
CA TYR A 121 2.26 -0.92 -11.64
C TYR A 121 1.89 -0.47 -10.22
N VAL A 122 2.01 0.84 -9.96
CA VAL A 122 1.75 1.43 -8.66
C VAL A 122 0.27 1.77 -8.49
N ASN A 123 -0.35 1.33 -7.39
CA ASN A 123 -1.67 1.81 -7.00
C ASN A 123 -1.58 3.15 -6.25
N LEU A 124 -1.75 4.24 -6.99
CA LEU A 124 -1.73 5.60 -6.46
C LEU A 124 -3.00 5.98 -5.69
N SER A 125 -4.11 5.26 -5.88
CA SER A 125 -5.39 5.57 -5.22
C SER A 125 -5.44 5.15 -3.75
N ALA A 126 -4.71 4.11 -3.36
CA ALA A 126 -4.62 3.64 -1.99
C ALA A 126 -4.13 4.71 -0.98
N PRO A 127 -2.96 5.34 -1.16
CA PRO A 127 -2.45 6.37 -0.25
C PRO A 127 -3.31 7.65 -0.24
N GLU A 128 -3.89 8.03 -1.39
CA GLU A 128 -4.81 9.17 -1.50
C GLU A 128 -6.09 8.94 -0.70
N MET A 129 -6.68 7.75 -0.85
CA MET A 129 -7.82 7.34 -0.05
C MET A 129 -7.48 7.40 1.43
N TRP A 130 -6.36 6.79 1.86
CA TRP A 130 -6.00 6.78 3.27
C TRP A 130 -5.83 8.19 3.83
N THR A 131 -5.14 9.07 3.10
CA THR A 131 -4.96 10.47 3.46
C THR A 131 -6.32 11.17 3.60
N SER A 132 -7.24 10.95 2.66
CA SER A 132 -8.60 11.50 2.75
C SER A 132 -9.35 10.98 3.98
N PHE A 133 -9.23 9.69 4.29
CA PHE A 133 -9.91 9.08 5.43
C PHE A 133 -9.38 9.63 6.76
N ILE A 134 -8.06 9.72 6.93
CA ILE A 134 -7.46 10.17 8.20
C ILE A 134 -7.54 11.69 8.42
N LYS A 135 -7.60 12.50 7.34
CA LYS A 135 -7.69 13.96 7.45
C LYS A 135 -9.11 14.50 7.44
N ASN A 136 -9.97 13.97 6.57
CA ASN A 136 -11.19 14.67 6.15
C ASN A 136 -12.48 13.97 6.59
N ILE A 137 -12.42 12.69 6.99
CA ILE A 137 -13.61 11.87 7.25
C ILE A 137 -13.58 11.37 8.70
N PRO A 138 -14.62 11.63 9.52
CA PRO A 138 -14.74 11.06 10.85
C PRO A 138 -14.70 9.52 10.82
N ASP A 139 -14.02 8.88 11.78
CA ASP A 139 -13.83 7.42 11.80
C ASP A 139 -15.13 6.62 11.59
N HIS A 140 -16.23 7.02 12.24
CA HIS A 140 -17.51 6.31 12.18
C HIS A 140 -18.21 6.40 10.81
N GLU A 141 -17.74 7.27 9.91
CA GLU A 141 -18.23 7.41 8.54
C GLU A 141 -17.34 6.68 7.51
N TRP A 142 -16.29 5.98 7.96
CA TRP A 142 -15.41 5.24 7.07
C TRP A 142 -16.15 4.07 6.42
N SER A 143 -16.17 4.03 5.09
CA SER A 143 -16.70 2.89 4.35
C SER A 143 -15.66 1.79 4.17
N MET A 144 -15.96 0.62 4.73
CA MET A 144 -15.20 -0.62 4.56
C MET A 144 -15.20 -1.08 3.10
N SER A 145 -16.34 -0.93 2.42
CA SER A 145 -16.46 -1.23 0.98
C SER A 145 -15.54 -0.36 0.14
N LYS A 146 -15.43 0.94 0.45
CA LYS A 146 -14.50 1.86 -0.25
C LYS A 146 -13.04 1.51 0.03
N ILE A 147 -12.69 1.18 1.28
CA ILE A 147 -11.35 0.69 1.64
C ILE A 147 -10.97 -0.53 0.80
N VAL A 148 -11.82 -1.56 0.80
CA VAL A 148 -11.58 -2.78 0.04
C VAL A 148 -11.45 -2.49 -1.46
N SER A 149 -12.35 -1.68 -2.02
CA SER A 149 -12.34 -1.37 -3.45
C SER A 149 -11.06 -0.65 -3.88
N ALA A 150 -10.60 0.34 -3.11
CA ALA A 150 -9.40 1.09 -3.45
C ALA A 150 -8.12 0.26 -3.31
N LEU A 151 -8.03 -0.59 -2.27
CA LEU A 151 -6.86 -1.44 -2.05
C LEU A 151 -6.77 -2.61 -3.04
N MET A 152 -7.90 -3.12 -3.52
CA MET A 152 -7.93 -4.17 -4.54
C MET A 152 -7.74 -3.61 -5.96
N GLY A 153 -7.96 -2.30 -6.17
CA GLY A 153 -7.89 -1.66 -7.48
C GLY A 153 -8.76 -2.38 -8.52
N ASN A 154 -8.28 -2.41 -9.77
CA ASN A 154 -8.91 -3.24 -10.81
C ASN A 154 -8.50 -4.70 -10.64
N ARG A 155 -9.46 -5.56 -10.30
CA ARG A 155 -9.24 -7.01 -10.05
C ARG A 155 -8.56 -7.74 -11.21
N GLN A 156 -8.71 -7.29 -12.45
CA GLN A 156 -8.07 -7.92 -13.61
C GLN A 156 -6.55 -7.81 -13.58
N TYR A 157 -6.01 -6.73 -13.01
CA TYR A 157 -4.58 -6.44 -13.00
C TYR A 157 -3.99 -6.44 -11.58
N ALA A 158 -4.81 -6.67 -10.56
CA ALA A 158 -4.41 -6.62 -9.15
C ALA A 158 -3.22 -7.53 -8.82
N ASP A 159 -2.98 -8.62 -9.55
CA ASP A 159 -1.80 -9.46 -9.36
C ASP A 159 -0.48 -8.71 -9.66
N LYS A 160 -0.47 -7.78 -10.63
CA LYS A 160 0.73 -7.00 -11.01
C LYS A 160 0.83 -5.67 -10.25
N MET A 161 0.08 -5.53 -9.16
CA MET A 161 0.00 -4.27 -8.44
C MET A 161 1.06 -4.20 -7.32
N LEU A 162 1.79 -3.10 -7.30
CA LEU A 162 2.56 -2.62 -6.17
C LEU A 162 1.72 -1.63 -5.37
N ILE A 163 1.69 -1.80 -4.05
CA ILE A 163 0.90 -0.96 -3.14
C ILE A 163 1.74 -0.49 -1.95
N TYR A 164 1.36 0.65 -1.38
CA TYR A 164 1.91 1.17 -0.14
C TYR A 164 0.83 1.96 0.59
N ALA A 165 0.95 2.04 1.92
CA ALA A 165 0.02 2.83 2.73
C ALA A 165 0.24 4.34 2.53
N GLU A 166 1.50 4.75 2.55
CA GLU A 166 1.98 6.11 2.27
C GLU A 166 3.35 6.02 1.57
N ASN A 167 3.63 6.98 0.69
CA ASN A 167 4.88 7.09 -0.06
C ASN A 167 5.62 8.41 0.23
N HIS A 168 6.71 8.60 -0.52
CA HIS A 168 7.53 9.79 -0.46
C HIS A 168 6.81 11.07 -0.94
N ASN A 169 5.86 11.00 -1.88
CA ASN A 169 5.10 12.18 -2.35
C ASN A 169 4.27 12.80 -1.21
N GLN A 170 3.63 12.00 -0.36
CA GLN A 170 2.94 12.56 0.82
C GLN A 170 3.91 13.19 1.82
N SER A 171 5.17 12.73 1.86
CA SER A 171 6.19 13.27 2.78
C SER A 171 6.99 14.44 2.22
N ILE A 172 7.23 14.53 0.91
CA ILE A 172 8.18 15.47 0.29
C ILE A 172 7.44 16.64 -0.39
N SER A 173 6.26 16.42 -0.95
CA SER A 173 5.53 17.42 -1.74
C SER A 173 4.71 18.40 -0.88
N GLY A 174 5.18 18.70 0.34
CA GLY A 174 4.48 19.57 1.29
C GLY A 174 3.27 18.93 1.98
N GLY A 175 3.09 17.61 1.86
CA GLY A 175 2.10 16.85 2.63
C GLY A 175 2.55 16.58 4.08
N GLU A 176 1.72 15.86 4.82
CA GLU A 176 1.98 15.42 6.20
C GLU A 176 2.07 13.89 6.20
N SER A 177 2.99 13.32 6.99
CA SER A 177 3.06 11.86 7.14
C SER A 177 1.84 11.32 7.88
N PHE A 178 1.53 10.02 7.74
CA PHE A 178 0.41 9.43 8.48
C PHE A 178 0.59 9.57 9.98
N ALA A 179 1.83 9.44 10.46
CA ALA A 179 2.17 9.66 11.87
C ALA A 179 1.88 11.10 12.31
N GLU A 180 2.24 12.10 11.50
CA GLU A 180 1.95 13.51 11.79
C GLU A 180 0.44 13.76 11.93
N ILE A 181 -0.36 13.18 11.04
CA ILE A 181 -1.82 13.34 11.03
C ILE A 181 -2.48 12.56 12.18
N LEU A 182 -2.05 11.32 12.41
CA LEU A 182 -2.70 10.40 13.36
C LEU A 182 -2.30 10.69 14.80
N PHE A 183 -1.06 11.10 15.06
CA PHE A 183 -0.57 11.38 16.41
C PHE A 183 -0.79 12.85 16.79
N GLY A 184 -0.82 13.76 15.81
CA GLY A 184 -0.90 15.20 16.02
C GLY A 184 0.32 15.75 16.76
N GLU A 185 0.19 16.95 17.33
CA GLU A 185 1.16 17.45 18.30
C GLU A 185 1.02 16.68 19.61
N ILE A 186 1.95 15.77 19.88
CA ILE A 186 2.02 15.03 21.15
C ILE A 186 2.38 16.03 22.27
N ASN A 187 1.37 16.63 22.87
CA ASN A 187 1.50 17.40 24.11
C ASN A 187 1.01 16.54 25.28
N GLU A 188 1.96 16.00 26.06
CA GLU A 188 1.69 15.15 27.22
C GLU A 188 0.79 15.82 28.28
N HIS A 189 0.63 17.14 28.23
CA HIS A 189 -0.16 17.93 29.19
C HIS A 189 -1.62 18.15 28.76
N THR A 190 -2.02 17.66 27.58
CA THR A 190 -3.40 17.81 27.07
C THR A 190 -4.28 16.64 27.55
N PRO A 191 -5.43 16.89 28.20
CA PRO A 191 -6.39 15.85 28.54
C PRO A 191 -6.84 15.08 27.29
N GLY A 192 -6.78 13.75 27.31
CA GLY A 192 -7.15 12.90 26.17
C GLY A 192 -6.01 12.60 25.18
N SER A 193 -4.80 13.11 25.40
CA SER A 193 -3.61 12.83 24.58
C SER A 193 -3.31 11.34 24.48
N THR A 194 -3.43 10.58 25.57
CA THR A 194 -3.21 9.13 25.59
C THR A 194 -4.20 8.36 24.72
N GLU A 195 -5.48 8.75 24.73
CA GLU A 195 -6.50 8.07 23.92
C GLU A 195 -6.34 8.39 22.43
N SER A 196 -6.00 9.64 22.11
CA SER A 196 -5.69 10.06 20.74
C SER A 196 -4.45 9.32 20.21
N LEU A 197 -3.41 9.20 21.03
CA LEU A 197 -2.20 8.47 20.66
C LEU A 197 -2.48 6.98 20.45
N LEU A 198 -3.27 6.35 21.34
CA LEU A 198 -3.67 4.96 21.18
C LEU A 198 -4.49 4.76 19.89
N ARG A 199 -5.46 5.63 19.62
CA ARG A 199 -6.20 5.65 18.34
C ARG A 199 -5.23 5.72 17.17
N GLY A 200 -4.31 6.68 17.19
CA GLY A 200 -3.35 6.89 16.11
C GLY A 200 -2.47 5.66 15.89
N CYS A 201 -1.94 5.07 16.96
CA CYS A 201 -1.11 3.87 16.89
C CYS A 201 -1.90 2.66 16.36
N SER A 202 -3.14 2.46 16.83
CA SER A 202 -4.00 1.39 16.34
C SER A 202 -4.31 1.53 14.86
N LEU A 203 -4.74 2.71 14.41
CA LEU A 203 -5.02 2.97 13.00
C LEU A 203 -3.76 2.85 12.13
N HIS A 204 -2.61 3.35 12.59
CA HIS A 204 -1.34 3.21 11.88
C HIS A 204 -1.00 1.73 11.61
N LYS A 205 -1.09 0.88 12.64
CA LYS A 205 -0.87 -0.58 12.50
C LYS A 205 -1.88 -1.20 11.55
N MET A 206 -3.17 -0.91 11.73
CA MET A 206 -4.24 -1.50 10.92
C MET A 206 -4.17 -1.10 9.45
N ILE A 207 -3.92 0.18 9.14
CA ILE A 207 -3.80 0.71 7.78
C ILE A 207 -2.64 0.05 7.05
N ARG A 208 -1.46 -0.04 7.70
CA ARG A 208 -0.28 -0.68 7.09
C ARG A 208 -0.52 -2.17 6.87
N MET A 209 -1.09 -2.84 7.87
CA MET A 209 -1.43 -4.26 7.78
C MET A 209 -2.42 -4.56 6.66
N ILE A 210 -3.59 -3.91 6.64
CA ILE A 210 -4.59 -4.18 5.61
C ILE A 210 -4.06 -3.85 4.22
N THR A 211 -3.28 -2.78 4.07
CA THR A 211 -2.70 -2.40 2.77
C THR A 211 -1.74 -3.46 2.26
N PHE A 212 -0.85 -3.96 3.14
CA PHE A 212 0.08 -5.04 2.85
C PHE A 212 -0.64 -6.36 2.54
N THR A 213 -1.64 -6.74 3.33
CA THR A 213 -2.23 -8.08 3.26
C THR A 213 -3.43 -8.17 2.33
N ILE A 214 -4.05 -7.07 1.93
CA ILE A 214 -5.17 -7.12 0.96
C ILE A 214 -4.73 -6.77 -0.47
N GLY A 215 -3.79 -5.85 -0.63
CA GLY A 215 -3.40 -5.34 -1.93
C GLY A 215 -2.34 -6.21 -2.61
N GLY A 216 -2.41 -6.25 -3.94
CA GLY A 216 -1.29 -6.53 -4.84
C GLY A 216 -0.52 -7.82 -4.62
N ARG A 217 0.64 -7.93 -5.29
CA ARG A 217 1.68 -8.92 -5.00
C ARG A 217 3.01 -8.29 -4.62
N ALA A 218 3.07 -6.96 -4.57
CA ALA A 218 4.24 -6.21 -4.14
C ALA A 218 3.82 -5.12 -3.14
N TYR A 219 4.64 -4.93 -2.11
CA TYR A 219 4.44 -3.91 -1.08
C TYR A 219 5.68 -3.05 -0.94
N LEU A 220 5.49 -1.75 -0.76
CA LEU A 220 6.56 -0.78 -0.59
C LEU A 220 6.36 0.01 0.70
N ASN A 221 7.46 0.35 1.36
CA ASN A 221 7.46 1.22 2.54
C ASN A 221 8.57 2.27 2.38
N PHE A 222 8.22 3.55 2.52
CA PHE A 222 9.20 4.63 2.53
C PHE A 222 9.86 4.76 3.90
N MET A 223 11.19 4.90 3.92
CA MET A 223 11.99 4.90 5.15
C MET A 223 11.44 5.85 6.22
N GLY A 224 11.28 5.35 7.45
CA GLY A 224 10.71 6.09 8.58
C GLY A 224 9.26 5.74 8.86
N ASN A 225 8.47 5.42 7.83
CA ASN A 225 7.03 5.17 7.98
C ASN A 225 6.79 3.87 8.78
N GLU A 226 7.76 2.96 8.80
CA GLU A 226 7.69 1.69 9.52
C GLU A 226 7.57 1.82 11.04
N PHE A 227 8.09 2.91 11.60
CA PHE A 227 7.97 3.23 13.02
C PHE A 227 7.14 4.49 13.27
N GLY A 228 6.39 4.96 12.27
CA GLY A 228 5.58 6.18 12.37
C GLY A 228 6.45 7.42 12.59
N HIS A 229 7.45 7.65 11.72
CA HIS A 229 8.29 8.85 11.79
C HIS A 229 7.41 10.11 11.71
N PRO A 230 7.46 10.99 12.73
CA PRO A 230 6.66 12.21 12.75
C PRO A 230 7.25 13.22 11.78
N LYS A 231 6.42 14.18 11.36
CA LYS A 231 6.79 15.26 10.45
C LYS A 231 7.13 14.79 9.03
N ARG A 232 6.83 15.65 8.08
CA ARG A 232 7.23 15.54 6.68
C ARG A 232 8.75 15.60 6.46
N VAL A 233 9.19 15.18 5.28
CA VAL A 233 10.56 15.40 4.77
C VAL A 233 10.56 16.70 3.97
N GLU A 234 11.39 17.65 4.34
CA GLU A 234 11.48 18.91 3.61
C GLU A 234 12.94 19.20 3.29
N PHE A 235 13.25 19.38 2.01
CA PHE A 235 14.59 19.75 1.55
C PHE A 235 14.83 21.25 1.76
N PRO A 236 16.10 21.68 1.91
CA PRO A 236 16.46 23.09 1.97
C PRO A 236 15.96 23.84 0.73
N MET A 237 15.10 24.83 0.94
CA MET A 237 14.55 25.69 -0.11
C MET A 237 14.48 27.15 0.38
N PRO A 238 14.44 28.14 -0.53
CA PRO A 238 14.26 29.54 -0.13
C PRO A 238 13.03 29.76 0.76
N SER A 239 11.93 29.02 0.54
CA SER A 239 10.69 29.08 1.33
C SER A 239 10.86 28.65 2.80
N ASN A 240 11.90 27.88 3.13
CA ASN A 240 12.20 27.42 4.49
C ASN A 240 13.57 27.92 5.00
N ASN A 241 14.07 29.03 4.44
CA ASN A 241 15.36 29.62 4.75
C ASN A 241 16.54 28.65 4.58
N ASN A 242 16.47 27.75 3.59
CA ASN A 242 17.46 26.71 3.33
C ASN A 242 17.73 25.82 4.56
N SER A 243 16.68 25.48 5.31
CA SER A 243 16.81 24.66 6.52
C SER A 243 17.01 23.18 6.18
N TYR A 244 17.91 22.52 6.90
CA TYR A 244 18.12 21.07 6.87
C TYR A 244 17.36 20.33 8.00
N SER A 245 16.57 21.05 8.80
CA SER A 245 15.93 20.52 10.01
C SER A 245 14.94 19.39 9.77
N LEU A 246 14.43 19.22 8.55
CA LEU A 246 13.52 18.13 8.16
C LEU A 246 14.10 17.25 7.04
N ALA A 247 15.34 17.50 6.60
CA ALA A 247 16.02 16.76 5.55
C ALA A 247 16.81 15.56 6.12
N HIS A 248 16.24 14.85 7.09
CA HIS A 248 16.89 13.71 7.75
C HIS A 248 15.87 12.74 8.37
N ARG A 249 16.38 11.61 8.88
CA ARG A 249 15.60 10.63 9.66
C ARG A 249 16.04 10.58 11.12
N CYS A 250 15.08 10.67 12.01
CA CYS A 250 15.26 10.69 13.46
C CYS A 250 15.29 9.27 14.04
N TRP A 251 16.32 8.48 13.73
CA TRP A 251 16.43 7.08 14.19
C TRP A 251 16.44 6.92 15.72
N TYR A 252 16.83 7.97 16.47
CA TYR A 252 16.77 7.98 17.92
C TYR A 252 15.35 7.81 18.48
N LEU A 253 14.31 8.07 17.67
CA LEU A 253 12.92 7.84 18.04
C LEU A 253 12.62 6.37 18.37
N LEU A 254 13.37 5.42 17.82
CA LEU A 254 13.23 3.99 18.16
C LEU A 254 13.58 3.66 19.62
N SER A 255 14.20 4.60 20.35
CA SER A 255 14.39 4.50 21.80
C SER A 255 13.14 4.90 22.59
N ASN A 256 12.17 5.57 21.96
CA ASN A 256 10.86 5.87 22.53
C ASN A 256 9.92 4.67 22.34
N GLU A 257 9.17 4.33 23.38
CA GLU A 257 8.31 3.16 23.44
C GLU A 257 7.28 3.11 22.29
N VAL A 258 6.67 4.24 21.92
CA VAL A 258 5.64 4.29 20.87
C VAL A 258 6.20 3.84 19.52
N HIS A 259 7.30 4.46 19.10
CA HIS A 259 7.94 4.14 17.81
C HIS A 259 8.56 2.74 17.83
N HIS A 260 9.14 2.32 18.96
CA HIS A 260 9.64 0.96 19.13
C HIS A 260 8.54 -0.10 18.97
N ASN A 261 7.37 0.14 19.54
CA ASN A 261 6.21 -0.74 19.47
C ASN A 261 5.66 -0.83 18.04
N LEU A 262 5.58 0.29 17.32
CA LEU A 262 5.19 0.32 15.90
C LEU A 262 6.19 -0.43 15.02
N PHE A 263 7.49 -0.23 15.26
CA PHE A 263 8.54 -0.95 14.53
C PHE A 263 8.53 -2.45 14.81
N SER A 264 8.29 -2.84 16.06
CA SER A 264 8.14 -4.24 16.46
C SER A 264 6.95 -4.90 15.78
N PHE A 265 5.84 -4.17 15.65
CA PHE A 265 4.70 -4.62 14.87
C PHE A 265 5.05 -4.79 13.39
N ASP A 266 5.73 -3.82 12.78
CA ASP A 266 6.10 -3.90 11.37
C ASP A 266 7.00 -5.08 11.05
N LYS A 267 7.99 -5.35 11.92
CA LYS A 267 8.85 -6.51 11.83
C LYS A 267 8.04 -7.81 11.82
N ASP A 268 7.09 -7.96 12.75
CA ASP A 268 6.26 -9.16 12.83
C ASP A 268 5.25 -9.25 11.67
N LEU A 269 4.80 -8.12 11.12
CA LEU A 269 4.00 -8.06 9.91
C LEU A 269 4.78 -8.56 8.68
N MET A 270 6.04 -8.15 8.50
CA MET A 270 6.90 -8.64 7.42
C MET A 270 7.20 -10.14 7.59
N ASN A 271 7.44 -10.59 8.82
CA ASN A 271 7.62 -12.01 9.14
C ASN A 271 6.39 -12.87 8.76
N LEU A 272 5.18 -12.31 8.70
CA LEU A 272 4.01 -13.06 8.25
C LEU A 272 4.16 -13.54 6.81
N ASP A 273 4.64 -12.68 5.90
CA ASP A 273 4.84 -13.06 4.51
C ASP A 273 6.05 -13.97 4.32
N GLU A 274 7.16 -13.71 5.02
CA GLU A 274 8.34 -14.59 4.98
C GLU A 274 7.97 -16.04 5.36
N ASN A 275 7.15 -16.20 6.41
CA ASN A 275 6.77 -17.53 6.91
C ASN A 275 5.60 -18.17 6.18
N ASN A 276 4.67 -17.39 5.59
CA ASN A 276 3.43 -17.93 5.03
C ASN A 276 3.26 -17.67 3.52
N ARG A 277 4.15 -16.89 2.91
CA ARG A 277 4.17 -16.56 1.47
C ARG A 277 2.86 -15.93 1.00
N LEU A 278 2.39 -14.92 1.72
CA LEU A 278 1.13 -14.23 1.47
C LEU A 278 1.09 -13.55 0.10
N LEU A 279 2.13 -12.81 -0.26
CA LEU A 279 2.18 -12.05 -1.51
C LEU A 279 2.35 -12.95 -2.73
N SER A 280 3.11 -14.04 -2.59
CA SER A 280 3.40 -14.96 -3.70
C SER A 280 2.33 -16.05 -3.94
N ARG A 281 1.46 -16.35 -2.96
CA ARG A 281 0.39 -17.37 -3.12
C ARG A 281 -0.78 -16.92 -3.99
N GLY A 282 -1.06 -15.62 -4.05
CA GLY A 282 -2.21 -15.07 -4.79
C GLY A 282 -2.91 -13.93 -4.06
N LEU A 283 -3.94 -13.39 -4.71
CA LEU A 283 -4.82 -12.37 -4.15
C LEU A 283 -5.69 -12.92 -3.02
N PRO A 284 -6.14 -12.07 -2.08
CA PRO A 284 -7.03 -12.48 -1.00
C PRO A 284 -8.43 -12.85 -1.51
N HIS A 285 -9.07 -13.80 -0.83
CA HIS A 285 -10.50 -14.07 -0.93
C HIS A 285 -11.28 -13.27 0.13
N ILE A 286 -11.83 -12.14 -0.31
CA ILE A 286 -12.62 -11.24 0.54
C ILE A 286 -14.04 -11.77 0.59
N HIS A 287 -14.46 -12.23 1.78
CA HIS A 287 -15.77 -12.84 2.01
C HIS A 287 -16.64 -12.02 2.96
N HIS A 288 -16.06 -11.07 3.71
CA HIS A 288 -16.80 -10.27 4.69
C HIS A 288 -16.40 -8.80 4.62
N VAL A 289 -17.36 -7.95 4.27
CA VAL A 289 -17.21 -6.48 4.29
C VAL A 289 -18.52 -5.91 4.82
N ASN A 290 -18.47 -5.34 6.02
CA ASN A 290 -19.65 -4.82 6.68
C ASN A 290 -19.42 -3.35 7.09
N ASP A 291 -20.03 -2.43 6.35
CA ASP A 291 -19.95 -1.00 6.63
C ASP A 291 -20.66 -0.62 7.95
N THR A 292 -21.69 -1.36 8.38
CA THR A 292 -22.43 -1.07 9.62
C THR A 292 -21.65 -1.43 10.87
N THR A 293 -21.03 -2.61 10.90
CA THR A 293 -20.18 -3.03 12.03
C THR A 293 -18.73 -2.57 11.87
N MET A 294 -18.39 -1.99 10.72
CA MET A 294 -17.03 -1.59 10.35
C MET A 294 -16.02 -2.74 10.44
N VAL A 295 -16.44 -3.93 10.02
CA VAL A 295 -15.62 -5.14 10.03
C VAL A 295 -15.27 -5.58 8.61
N ILE A 296 -14.00 -5.90 8.41
CA ILE A 296 -13.49 -6.51 7.18
C ILE A 296 -12.86 -7.85 7.55
N SER A 297 -13.22 -8.92 6.83
CA SER A 297 -12.55 -10.21 6.93
C SER A 297 -12.31 -10.85 5.56
N TYR A 298 -11.13 -11.44 5.41
CA TYR A 298 -10.68 -12.09 4.19
C TYR A 298 -9.65 -13.16 4.48
N ILE A 299 -9.50 -14.09 3.55
CA ILE A 299 -8.49 -15.14 3.60
C ILE A 299 -7.39 -14.78 2.61
N ARG A 300 -6.12 -14.84 3.02
CA ARG A 300 -4.98 -14.77 2.11
C ARG A 300 -3.98 -15.87 2.44
N GLY A 301 -3.70 -16.71 1.45
CA GLY A 301 -2.94 -17.93 1.69
C GLY A 301 -3.60 -18.78 2.79
N PRO A 302 -2.84 -19.25 3.79
CA PRO A 302 -3.38 -20.09 4.87
C PRO A 302 -3.98 -19.29 6.04
N LEU A 303 -4.08 -17.96 5.92
CA LEU A 303 -4.41 -17.07 7.04
C LEU A 303 -5.76 -16.39 6.84
N LEU A 304 -6.52 -16.30 7.93
CA LEU A 304 -7.73 -15.50 8.03
C LEU A 304 -7.38 -14.17 8.72
N PHE A 305 -7.78 -13.06 8.11
CA PHE A 305 -7.58 -11.72 8.63
C PHE A 305 -8.92 -11.13 9.03
N VAL A 306 -9.00 -10.55 10.23
CA VAL A 306 -10.21 -9.90 10.74
C VAL A 306 -9.83 -8.52 11.29
N PHE A 307 -10.48 -7.48 10.78
CA PHE A 307 -10.27 -6.08 11.16
C PHE A 307 -11.56 -5.50 11.72
N ASN A 308 -11.47 -4.81 12.86
CA ASN A 308 -12.54 -3.96 13.38
C ASN A 308 -12.09 -2.50 13.38
N PHE A 309 -12.59 -1.75 12.41
CA PHE A 309 -12.35 -0.31 12.28
C PHE A 309 -13.31 0.54 13.10
N HIS A 310 -14.26 -0.08 13.81
CA HIS A 310 -15.23 0.66 14.60
C HIS A 310 -14.51 1.49 15.69
N PRO A 311 -14.82 2.79 15.84
CA PRO A 311 -14.08 3.67 16.75
C PRO A 311 -14.32 3.40 18.24
N ALA A 312 -15.46 2.78 18.58
CA ALA A 312 -15.88 2.52 19.97
C ALA A 312 -16.33 1.07 20.23
N GLU A 313 -17.28 0.56 19.45
CA GLU A 313 -17.84 -0.80 19.60
C GLU A 313 -16.78 -1.91 19.55
N ALA A 314 -16.80 -2.72 20.61
CA ALA A 314 -16.07 -3.96 20.74
C ALA A 314 -17.06 -5.12 20.75
N TYR A 315 -16.73 -6.20 20.05
CA TYR A 315 -17.60 -7.36 19.93
C TYR A 315 -17.05 -8.51 20.77
N GLU A 316 -17.82 -9.02 21.73
CA GLU A 316 -17.39 -10.19 22.52
C GLU A 316 -17.35 -11.47 21.66
N ARG A 317 -18.29 -11.59 20.71
CA ARG A 317 -18.43 -12.75 19.81
C ARG A 317 -18.87 -12.30 18.42
N TYR A 318 -17.93 -11.77 17.64
CA TYR A 318 -18.19 -11.45 16.23
C TYR A 318 -18.08 -12.70 15.36
N SER A 319 -19.03 -12.92 14.46
CA SER A 319 -19.02 -14.08 13.57
C SER A 319 -18.42 -13.75 12.21
N VAL A 320 -17.40 -14.49 11.81
CA VAL A 320 -16.85 -14.46 10.45
C VAL A 320 -16.90 -15.86 9.83
N GLY A 321 -17.27 -15.96 8.56
CA GLY A 321 -17.31 -17.23 7.85
C GLY A 321 -15.91 -17.83 7.65
N VAL A 322 -15.81 -19.16 7.72
CA VAL A 322 -14.59 -19.91 7.35
C VAL A 322 -14.97 -21.18 6.59
N GLU A 323 -14.12 -21.60 5.65
CA GLU A 323 -14.36 -22.81 4.85
C GLU A 323 -14.15 -24.07 5.70
N GLU A 324 -12.96 -24.22 6.26
CA GLU A 324 -12.53 -25.42 6.98
C GLU A 324 -13.02 -25.42 8.43
N ALA A 325 -13.67 -26.51 8.84
CA ALA A 325 -14.00 -26.74 10.25
C ALA A 325 -12.73 -27.08 11.03
N GLY A 326 -12.50 -26.43 12.18
CA GLY A 326 -11.23 -26.58 12.86
C GLY A 326 -11.02 -25.74 14.13
N GLU A 327 -9.78 -25.78 14.59
CA GLU A 327 -9.22 -24.91 15.62
C GLU A 327 -8.32 -23.86 14.94
N TYR A 328 -8.65 -22.59 15.15
CA TYR A 328 -7.92 -21.44 14.61
C TYR A 328 -7.19 -20.73 15.74
N GLN A 329 -5.90 -20.49 15.56
CA GLN A 329 -5.06 -19.80 16.53
C GLN A 329 -4.71 -18.40 16.05
N ILE A 330 -4.81 -17.40 16.93
CA ILE A 330 -4.26 -16.05 16.71
C ILE A 330 -2.74 -16.16 16.64
N ILE A 331 -2.16 -15.76 15.52
CA ILE A 331 -0.70 -15.70 15.31
C ILE A 331 -0.16 -14.26 15.29
N LEU A 332 -1.04 -13.27 15.12
CA LEU A 332 -0.73 -11.86 15.24
C LEU A 332 -1.99 -11.11 15.71
N ASN A 333 -1.87 -10.29 16.75
CA ASN A 333 -2.93 -9.40 17.21
C ASN A 333 -2.36 -7.99 17.42
N THR A 334 -2.89 -7.00 16.70
CA THR A 334 -2.41 -5.61 16.81
C THR A 334 -2.60 -5.01 18.20
N ASP A 335 -3.51 -5.55 19.01
CA ASP A 335 -3.79 -5.08 20.38
C ASP A 335 -2.82 -5.63 21.43
N GLU A 336 -1.85 -6.46 21.05
CA GLU A 336 -0.84 -6.94 22.01
C GLU A 336 -0.01 -5.79 22.60
N LYS A 337 0.35 -5.92 23.89
CA LYS A 337 1.11 -4.89 24.62
C LYS A 337 2.48 -4.60 24.01
N LYS A 338 3.14 -5.60 23.40
CA LYS A 338 4.40 -5.42 22.67
C LYS A 338 4.29 -4.52 21.43
N TYR A 339 3.07 -4.26 20.98
CA TYR A 339 2.77 -3.33 19.88
C TYR A 339 2.08 -2.06 20.39
N GLY A 340 2.11 -1.79 21.71
CA GLY A 340 1.47 -0.63 22.32
C GLY A 340 -0.06 -0.71 22.34
N GLY A 341 -0.65 -1.90 22.22
CA GLY A 341 -2.08 -2.13 22.42
C GLY A 341 -2.45 -2.35 23.89
N ARG A 342 -3.74 -2.56 24.16
CA ARG A 342 -4.27 -2.75 25.52
C ARG A 342 -4.19 -4.19 26.01
N GLY A 343 -4.09 -5.16 25.10
CA GLY A 343 -4.06 -6.59 25.40
C GLY A 343 -5.39 -7.10 25.93
N LEU A 344 -6.49 -6.72 25.27
CA LEU A 344 -7.87 -7.03 25.68
C LEU A 344 -8.31 -8.45 25.34
N VAL A 345 -7.58 -9.15 24.48
CA VAL A 345 -7.83 -10.55 24.13
C VAL A 345 -6.99 -11.44 25.04
N ASP A 346 -7.65 -12.26 25.86
CA ASP A 346 -6.98 -13.16 26.80
C ASP A 346 -6.31 -14.33 26.09
N ALA A 347 -5.25 -14.88 26.67
CA ALA A 347 -4.53 -16.04 26.12
C ALA A 347 -5.44 -17.25 25.85
N GLN A 348 -6.49 -17.44 26.66
CA GLN A 348 -7.47 -18.52 26.45
C GLN A 348 -8.34 -18.30 25.20
N GLN A 349 -8.49 -17.06 24.77
CA GLN A 349 -9.24 -16.67 23.58
C GLN A 349 -8.37 -16.69 22.31
N HIS A 350 -7.07 -16.99 22.41
CA HIS A 350 -6.21 -17.10 21.24
C HIS A 350 -6.52 -18.35 20.39
N LEU A 351 -7.16 -19.37 20.96
CA LEU A 351 -7.60 -20.56 20.23
C LEU A 351 -9.12 -20.57 20.14
N GLN A 352 -9.65 -20.49 18.92
CA GLN A 352 -11.08 -20.49 18.65
C GLN A 352 -11.46 -21.75 17.86
N ARG A 353 -12.60 -22.34 18.22
CA ARG A 353 -13.19 -23.49 17.51
C ARG A 353 -14.29 -23.01 16.59
N THR A 354 -14.34 -23.56 15.40
CA THR A 354 -15.42 -23.28 14.46
C THR A 354 -16.77 -23.77 14.99
N VAL A 355 -17.82 -23.01 14.69
CA VAL A 355 -19.21 -23.38 14.90
C VAL A 355 -19.83 -23.73 13.54
N SER A 356 -20.57 -24.84 13.49
CA SER A 356 -21.31 -25.26 12.28
C SER A 356 -22.55 -24.39 12.08
N ARG A 357 -22.35 -23.16 11.61
CA ARG A 357 -23.40 -22.18 11.30
C ARG A 357 -23.02 -21.41 10.04
N LYS A 358 -23.99 -21.26 9.13
CA LYS A 358 -23.79 -20.54 7.87
C LYS A 358 -23.63 -19.04 8.11
N VAL A 359 -22.47 -18.49 7.75
CA VAL A 359 -22.12 -17.05 7.82
C VAL A 359 -21.28 -16.71 6.59
N ASP A 360 -21.48 -15.53 6.00
CA ASP A 360 -20.76 -15.06 4.80
C ASP A 360 -20.83 -16.02 3.60
N GLY A 361 -21.91 -16.81 3.52
CA GLY A 361 -22.07 -17.84 2.49
C GLY A 361 -21.30 -19.15 2.74
N LEU A 362 -20.46 -19.21 3.78
CA LEU A 362 -19.65 -20.35 4.18
C LEU A 362 -20.37 -21.22 5.22
N GLN A 363 -20.05 -22.52 5.27
CA GLN A 363 -20.77 -23.50 6.12
C GLN A 363 -20.41 -23.41 7.60
N ASN A 364 -19.17 -22.97 7.88
CA ASN A 364 -18.65 -22.82 9.23
C ASN A 364 -18.41 -21.34 9.52
N CYS A 365 -18.39 -20.99 10.80
CA CYS A 365 -17.98 -19.66 11.24
C CYS A 365 -17.06 -19.74 12.45
N LEU A 366 -16.23 -18.71 12.62
CA LEU A 366 -15.47 -18.47 13.84
C LEU A 366 -16.16 -17.35 14.63
N GLU A 367 -16.41 -17.57 15.91
CA GLU A 367 -16.84 -16.51 16.83
C GLU A 367 -15.60 -15.94 17.54
N VAL A 368 -15.28 -14.68 17.30
CA VAL A 368 -14.03 -14.06 17.77
C VAL A 368 -14.30 -12.87 18.68
N PRO A 369 -13.52 -12.68 19.77
CA PRO A 369 -13.51 -11.42 20.50
C PRO A 369 -12.78 -10.38 19.66
N LEU A 370 -13.42 -9.25 19.39
CA LEU A 370 -12.94 -8.27 18.44
C LEU A 370 -13.06 -6.85 19.01
N PRO A 371 -12.05 -6.40 19.78
CA PRO A 371 -12.02 -5.05 20.33
C PRO A 371 -12.01 -3.97 19.24
N SER A 372 -12.45 -2.76 19.58
CA SER A 372 -12.44 -1.61 18.67
C SER A 372 -11.03 -1.24 18.24
N ARG A 373 -10.89 -0.85 16.96
CA ARG A 373 -9.60 -0.51 16.32
C ARG A 373 -8.52 -1.59 16.52
N THR A 374 -8.86 -2.83 16.20
CA THR A 374 -7.92 -3.94 16.22
C THR A 374 -7.96 -4.76 14.95
N ALA A 375 -6.86 -5.45 14.66
CA ALA A 375 -6.77 -6.48 13.64
C ALA A 375 -6.12 -7.74 14.19
N GLN A 376 -6.64 -8.88 13.77
CA GLN A 376 -6.24 -10.20 14.23
C GLN A 376 -6.00 -11.11 13.03
N VAL A 377 -4.96 -11.95 13.12
CA VAL A 377 -4.61 -12.95 12.11
C VAL A 377 -4.72 -14.33 12.71
N TYR A 378 -5.53 -15.17 12.09
CA TYR A 378 -5.78 -16.53 12.51
C TYR A 378 -5.17 -17.53 11.54
N LYS A 379 -4.61 -18.61 12.10
CA LYS A 379 -4.11 -19.77 11.35
C LYS A 379 -4.83 -21.02 11.81
N LEU A 380 -5.32 -21.82 10.86
CA LEU A 380 -5.88 -23.13 11.14
C LEU A 380 -4.77 -24.06 11.63
N THR A 381 -4.88 -24.55 12.87
CA THR A 381 -3.88 -25.44 13.50
C THR A 381 -4.34 -26.90 13.53
N ARG A 382 -5.65 -27.14 13.55
CA ARG A 382 -6.24 -28.48 13.53
C ARG A 382 -7.55 -28.51 12.76
N ILE A 383 -7.65 -29.41 11.78
CA ILE A 383 -8.90 -29.69 11.08
C ILE A 383 -9.76 -30.62 11.94
N LEU A 384 -11.01 -30.23 12.14
CA LEU A 384 -12.03 -31.09 12.73
C LEU A 384 -12.73 -31.83 11.58
N ARG A 385 -12.29 -33.06 11.31
CA ARG A 385 -13.02 -33.94 10.39
C ARG A 385 -14.34 -34.30 11.06
N ILE A 386 -15.44 -33.81 10.47
CA ILE A 386 -16.80 -34.22 10.80
C ILE A 386 -17.10 -35.54 10.09
#